data_AF-A0A397B270-F1
#
_entry.id   AF-A0A397B270-F1
#
_cell.length_a   1.000
_cell.length_b   1.000
_cell.length_c   1.000
_cell.angle_alpha   90.00
_cell.angle_beta   90.00
_cell.angle_gamma   90.00
#
_symmetry.space_group_name_H-M   'P 1'
#
loop_
_entity.id
_entity.type
_entity.pdbx_description
1 polymer ?
#
loop_
_entity_poly.entity_id
_entity_poly.type
_entity_poly.pdbx_seq_one_letter_code
_entity_poly.pdbx_strand_id
1 'polypeptide(L)'
;MRICRVLLRAAKQFHQYESEHRSLYAAVRSGSLLPYHGIREDWKREQSLRSLVDGMSPHETLAWRDVVTAVRDKFTAADSKLPVSERLDRAFTTLRLLGLHNDMVHAHIANGMFAPKRRDGLPMDVLFKVGDVVRVEGIGRGVVCSWNVPRLKYRKCTPKYTILAHIRPRPKDDESDEDTAADHDFDDRWRMYHVDETRIKLSRKASPVKNPSLLCYFDGFEHGRHVPCRSLMARFPDDVAPPPHARPVIPSILDLQNADEDALVLYVQSPDATVSHIARTLLDAKWMDEAGPGAKRDLERAMEVYAGGNKPAGRKQMKAIVKAHPTYVSALEILAITTLDDGNAEDALDLFQRVVDLKPLHLRGLSGLATSAAKLRQWDVAHASAAKLIRLDPTSSIAKRVLAKVDDALYYLF
;
A
#
# COMPACT_ATOMS: atom_id res chain seq x y z
N MET A 1 -31.13 19.69 -19.18
CA MET A 1 -29.97 19.63 -20.11
C MET A 1 -28.78 20.51 -19.70
N ARG A 2 -28.91 21.83 -19.47
CA ARG A 2 -27.75 22.70 -19.14
C ARG A 2 -27.04 22.34 -17.81
N ILE A 3 -27.81 22.04 -16.76
CA ILE A 3 -27.26 21.72 -15.43
C ILE A 3 -26.46 20.40 -15.43
N CYS A 4 -26.99 19.35 -16.08
CA CYS A 4 -26.29 18.08 -16.28
C CYS A 4 -24.93 18.29 -16.99
N ARG A 5 -24.84 19.21 -17.97
CA ARG A 5 -23.57 19.56 -18.62
C ARG A 5 -22.57 20.22 -17.66
N VAL A 6 -23.04 21.05 -16.72
CA VAL A 6 -22.17 21.69 -15.71
C VAL A 6 -21.63 20.65 -14.74
N LEU A 7 -22.49 19.75 -14.24
CA LEU A 7 -22.06 18.66 -13.37
C LEU A 7 -21.06 17.72 -14.06
N LEU A 8 -21.30 17.36 -15.31
CA LEU A 8 -20.36 16.57 -16.11
C LEU A 8 -19.01 17.28 -16.32
N ARG A 9 -18.98 18.60 -16.46
CA ARG A 9 -17.72 19.36 -16.55
C ARG A 9 -16.93 19.31 -15.25
N ALA A 10 -17.59 19.54 -14.10
CA ALA A 10 -16.96 19.45 -12.79
C ALA A 10 -16.46 18.02 -12.50
N ALA A 11 -17.27 17.01 -12.83
CA ALA A 11 -16.89 15.60 -12.70
C ALA A 11 -15.71 15.22 -13.62
N LYS A 12 -15.63 15.81 -14.82
CA LYS A 12 -14.48 15.61 -15.73
C LYS A 12 -13.18 16.16 -15.13
N GLN A 13 -13.24 17.34 -14.52
CA GLN A 13 -12.07 17.91 -13.83
C GLN A 13 -11.64 17.04 -12.64
N PHE A 14 -12.60 16.60 -11.81
CA PHE A 14 -12.33 15.67 -10.71
C PHE A 14 -11.66 14.38 -11.21
N HIS A 15 -12.25 13.73 -12.23
CA HIS A 15 -11.69 12.53 -12.84
C HIS A 15 -10.29 12.76 -13.41
N GLN A 16 -10.04 13.92 -14.04
CA GLN A 16 -8.72 14.27 -14.54
C GLN A 16 -7.70 14.35 -13.38
N TYR A 17 -8.03 15.06 -12.31
CA TYR A 17 -7.16 15.15 -11.13
C TYR A 17 -6.85 13.78 -10.53
N GLU A 18 -7.87 12.93 -10.39
CA GLU A 18 -7.73 11.55 -9.93
C GLU A 18 -6.84 10.70 -10.85
N SER A 19 -7.05 10.77 -12.16
CA SER A 19 -6.26 10.03 -13.15
C SER A 19 -4.77 10.44 -13.14
N GLU A 20 -4.50 11.70 -12.79
CA GLU A 20 -3.15 12.28 -12.68
C GLU A 20 -2.56 12.14 -11.27
N HIS A 21 -3.21 11.42 -10.35
CA HIS A 21 -2.78 11.24 -8.94
C HIS A 21 -2.65 12.57 -8.17
N ARG A 22 -3.54 13.52 -8.46
CA ARG A 22 -3.60 14.84 -7.83
C ARG A 22 -4.84 14.95 -6.96
N SER A 23 -4.89 14.17 -5.90
CA SER A 23 -5.95 14.19 -4.89
C SER A 23 -5.42 14.64 -3.54
N LEU A 24 -6.32 14.95 -2.60
CA LEU A 24 -5.95 15.22 -1.20
C LEU A 24 -5.25 13.99 -0.60
N TYR A 25 -5.76 12.79 -0.88
CA TYR A 25 -5.12 11.53 -0.51
C TYR A 25 -3.67 11.47 -1.01
N ALA A 26 -3.44 11.77 -2.29
CA ALA A 26 -2.09 11.77 -2.86
C ALA A 26 -1.20 12.86 -2.25
N ALA A 27 -1.74 14.04 -1.95
CA ALA A 27 -1.02 15.13 -1.33
C ALA A 27 -0.50 14.78 0.07
N VAL A 28 -1.36 14.16 0.90
CA VAL A 28 -0.98 13.68 2.24
C VAL A 28 0.11 12.61 2.12
N ARG A 29 -0.09 11.60 1.28
CA ARG A 29 0.85 10.48 1.13
C ARG A 29 2.19 10.87 0.49
N SER A 30 2.23 11.96 -0.27
CA SER A 30 3.49 12.51 -0.81
C SER A 30 4.25 13.40 0.20
N GLY A 31 3.70 13.59 1.40
CA GLY A 31 4.22 14.52 2.40
C GLY A 31 4.23 15.98 1.90
N SER A 32 3.42 16.33 0.90
CA SER A 32 3.31 17.70 0.38
C SER A 32 2.38 18.55 1.21
N LEU A 33 1.39 17.89 1.80
CA LEU A 33 0.39 18.50 2.65
C LEU A 33 0.59 17.95 4.05
N LEU A 34 0.96 18.84 4.98
CA LEU A 34 0.93 18.52 6.40
C LEU A 34 -0.53 18.49 6.87
N PRO A 35 -0.87 17.68 7.89
CA PRO A 35 -2.19 17.73 8.52
C PRO A 35 -2.54 19.16 8.93
N TYR A 36 -3.75 19.61 8.61
CA TYR A 36 -4.28 20.93 8.96
C TYR A 36 -5.69 20.80 9.52
N HIS A 37 -6.16 21.84 10.19
CA HIS A 37 -7.52 21.86 10.74
C HIS A 37 -8.56 21.74 9.61
N GLY A 38 -9.32 20.64 9.60
CA GLY A 38 -10.33 20.35 8.57
C GLY A 38 -9.91 19.31 7.52
N ILE A 39 -8.66 18.84 7.52
CA ILE A 39 -8.18 17.83 6.57
C ILE A 39 -9.02 16.55 6.58
N ARG A 40 -9.52 16.15 7.76
CA ARG A 40 -10.39 14.99 7.93
C ARG A 40 -11.73 15.16 7.20
N GLU A 41 -12.31 16.35 7.24
CA GLU A 41 -13.57 16.65 6.57
C GLU A 41 -13.39 16.78 5.05
N ASP A 42 -12.28 17.36 4.60
CA ASP A 42 -11.95 17.41 3.17
C ASP A 42 -11.64 16.01 2.61
N TRP A 43 -10.98 15.15 3.40
CA TRP A 43 -10.77 13.74 3.06
C TRP A 43 -12.09 12.99 3.00
N LYS A 44 -12.96 13.12 4.01
CA LYS A 44 -14.32 12.55 3.99
C LYS A 44 -15.06 12.97 2.73
N ARG A 45 -14.95 14.25 2.34
CA ARG A 45 -15.58 14.78 1.13
C ARG A 45 -15.05 14.09 -0.11
N GLU A 46 -13.72 13.98 -0.27
CA GLU A 46 -13.11 13.27 -1.40
C GLU A 46 -13.56 11.80 -1.47
N GLN A 47 -13.55 11.08 -0.36
CA GLN A 47 -14.03 9.69 -0.31
C GLN A 47 -15.53 9.57 -0.60
N SER A 48 -16.33 10.51 -0.09
CA SER A 48 -17.76 10.57 -0.39
C SER A 48 -18.03 10.85 -1.87
N LEU A 49 -17.17 11.60 -2.55
CA LEU A 49 -17.25 11.81 -4.01
C LEU A 49 -16.86 10.55 -4.77
N ARG A 50 -15.83 9.82 -4.31
CA ARG A 50 -15.40 8.54 -4.89
C ARG A 50 -16.45 7.44 -4.72
N SER A 51 -17.10 7.36 -3.57
CA SER A 51 -18.13 6.35 -3.28
C SER A 51 -19.36 6.48 -4.17
N LEU A 52 -19.57 7.64 -4.81
CA LEU A 52 -20.62 7.83 -5.82
C LEU A 52 -20.42 6.98 -7.07
N VAL A 53 -19.20 6.48 -7.31
CA VAL A 53 -18.80 5.72 -8.51
C VAL A 53 -18.77 4.21 -8.19
N ASP A 54 -19.65 3.75 -7.29
CA ASP A 54 -19.81 2.36 -6.82
C ASP A 54 -18.53 1.67 -6.30
N GLY A 55 -18.22 1.89 -5.01
CA GLY A 55 -17.46 0.93 -4.20
C GLY A 55 -15.94 0.85 -4.41
N MET A 56 -15.34 1.85 -5.04
CA MET A 56 -13.91 1.82 -5.39
C MET A 56 -12.98 2.12 -4.21
N SER A 57 -11.87 1.39 -4.12
CA SER A 57 -10.79 1.62 -3.13
C SER A 57 -9.87 2.77 -3.56
N PRO A 58 -9.18 3.48 -2.65
CA PRO A 58 -8.39 4.69 -2.98
C PRO A 58 -7.29 4.51 -4.03
N HIS A 59 -6.91 3.27 -4.30
CA HIS A 59 -5.85 2.89 -5.23
C HIS A 59 -6.30 2.59 -6.67
N GLU A 60 -7.59 2.60 -6.96
CA GLU A 60 -8.10 2.28 -8.29
C GLU A 60 -8.35 3.52 -9.14
N THR A 61 -7.93 3.47 -10.40
CA THR A 61 -8.24 4.53 -11.36
C THR A 61 -9.72 4.52 -11.67
N LEU A 62 -10.41 5.59 -11.31
CA LEU A 62 -11.83 5.80 -11.64
C LEU A 62 -12.01 5.79 -13.16
N ALA A 63 -12.84 4.90 -13.70
CA ALA A 63 -13.11 4.94 -15.12
C ALA A 63 -14.08 6.10 -15.44
N TRP A 64 -13.79 6.85 -16.51
CA TRP A 64 -14.66 7.97 -16.92
C TRP A 64 -16.11 7.55 -17.16
N ARG A 65 -16.32 6.33 -17.69
CA ARG A 65 -17.66 5.78 -17.93
C ARG A 65 -18.47 5.70 -16.65
N ASP A 66 -17.86 5.20 -15.58
CA ASP A 66 -18.53 5.03 -14.29
C ASP A 66 -18.85 6.38 -13.65
N VAL A 67 -17.95 7.36 -13.78
CA VAL A 67 -18.21 8.75 -13.35
C VAL A 67 -19.40 9.35 -14.09
N VAL A 68 -19.50 9.12 -15.41
CA VAL A 68 -20.64 9.60 -16.21
C VAL A 68 -21.94 8.91 -15.80
N THR A 69 -21.91 7.59 -15.57
CA THR A 69 -23.07 6.83 -15.09
C THR A 69 -23.54 7.34 -13.74
N ALA A 70 -22.65 7.45 -12.76
CA ALA A 70 -22.93 7.99 -11.43
C ALA A 70 -23.55 9.40 -11.48
N VAL A 71 -23.00 10.29 -12.31
CA VAL A 71 -23.52 11.65 -12.51
C VAL A 71 -24.92 11.64 -13.14
N ARG A 72 -25.16 10.77 -14.11
CA ARG A 72 -26.48 10.64 -14.75
C ARG A 72 -27.49 10.11 -13.75
N ASP A 73 -27.14 9.08 -12.99
CA ASP A 73 -28.04 8.45 -12.01
C ASP A 73 -28.55 9.42 -10.95
N LYS A 74 -27.75 10.43 -10.56
CA LYS A 74 -28.23 11.51 -9.67
C LYS A 74 -29.44 12.27 -10.23
N PHE A 75 -29.62 12.33 -11.54
CA PHE A 75 -30.76 12.96 -12.19
C PHE A 75 -31.78 11.97 -12.74
N THR A 76 -31.35 10.77 -13.15
CA THR A 76 -32.18 9.83 -13.93
C THR A 76 -32.66 8.62 -13.17
N ALA A 77 -32.22 8.37 -11.93
CA ALA A 77 -32.58 7.17 -11.17
C ALA A 77 -34.09 6.89 -11.26
N ALA A 78 -34.45 5.97 -12.16
CA ALA A 78 -35.82 5.63 -12.51
C ALA A 78 -36.44 4.73 -11.43
N ASP A 79 -35.59 3.96 -10.74
CA ASP A 79 -35.94 3.10 -9.60
C ASP A 79 -35.88 3.80 -8.24
N SER A 80 -35.61 5.11 -8.21
CA SER A 80 -35.57 5.86 -6.96
C SER A 80 -36.98 6.25 -6.51
N LYS A 81 -37.42 5.74 -5.35
CA LYS A 81 -38.65 6.18 -4.66
C LYS A 81 -38.67 7.66 -4.24
N LEU A 82 -37.56 8.39 -4.44
CA LEU A 82 -37.41 9.77 -4.00
C LEU A 82 -38.17 10.76 -4.91
N PRO A 83 -38.79 11.81 -4.33
CA PRO A 83 -39.39 12.91 -5.08
C PRO A 83 -38.41 13.61 -6.03
N VAL A 84 -38.94 14.26 -7.07
CA VAL A 84 -38.14 15.03 -8.05
C VAL A 84 -37.32 16.14 -7.37
N SER A 85 -37.89 16.86 -6.41
CA SER A 85 -37.21 17.94 -5.67
C SER A 85 -35.98 17.42 -4.92
N GLU A 86 -36.13 16.31 -4.18
CA GLU A 86 -35.02 15.74 -3.42
C GLU A 86 -33.89 15.23 -4.34
N ARG A 87 -34.23 14.67 -5.50
CA ARG A 87 -33.22 14.30 -6.52
C ARG A 87 -32.44 15.51 -7.02
N LEU A 88 -33.13 16.61 -7.31
CA LEU A 88 -32.49 17.86 -7.72
C LEU A 88 -31.59 18.42 -6.62
N ASP A 89 -32.05 18.44 -5.37
CA ASP A 89 -31.27 18.94 -4.23
C ASP A 89 -29.99 18.13 -4.01
N ARG A 90 -30.07 16.79 -4.12
CA ARG A 90 -28.89 15.92 -4.06
C ARG A 90 -27.93 16.18 -5.21
N ALA A 91 -28.43 16.42 -6.42
CA ALA A 91 -27.59 16.74 -7.58
C ALA A 91 -26.90 18.11 -7.43
N PHE A 92 -27.59 19.14 -6.94
CA PHE A 92 -26.99 20.44 -6.65
C PHE A 92 -25.96 20.37 -5.51
N THR A 93 -26.24 19.59 -4.48
CA THR A 93 -25.30 19.33 -3.39
C THR A 93 -24.04 18.66 -3.93
N THR A 94 -24.18 17.64 -4.78
CA THR A 94 -23.05 16.95 -5.43
C THR A 94 -22.23 17.92 -6.29
N LEU A 95 -22.90 18.77 -7.08
CA LEU A 95 -22.24 19.80 -7.89
C LEU A 95 -21.41 20.75 -7.03
N ARG A 96 -21.98 21.23 -5.92
CA ARG A 96 -21.31 22.12 -4.98
C ARG A 96 -20.08 21.45 -4.36
N LEU A 97 -20.21 20.22 -3.90
CA LEU A 97 -19.11 19.47 -3.28
C LEU A 97 -17.97 19.21 -4.28
N LEU A 98 -18.29 18.84 -5.53
CA LEU A 98 -17.29 18.68 -6.60
C LEU A 98 -16.58 20.01 -6.91
N GLY A 99 -17.31 21.11 -7.00
CA GLY A 99 -16.73 22.43 -7.23
C GLY A 99 -15.73 22.80 -6.13
N LEU A 100 -16.14 22.72 -4.86
CA LEU A 100 -15.28 23.00 -3.71
C LEU A 100 -14.03 22.12 -3.69
N HIS A 101 -14.17 20.84 -4.01
CA HIS A 101 -13.05 19.91 -4.06
C HIS A 101 -12.08 20.24 -5.21
N ASN A 102 -12.59 20.53 -6.41
CA ASN A 102 -11.76 20.90 -7.55
C ASN A 102 -11.00 22.21 -7.31
N ASP A 103 -11.63 23.21 -6.69
CA ASP A 103 -10.99 24.49 -6.36
C ASP A 103 -9.83 24.30 -5.37
N MET A 104 -10.04 23.45 -4.36
CA MET A 104 -9.01 23.08 -3.39
C MET A 104 -7.81 22.39 -4.08
N VAL A 105 -8.07 21.35 -4.89
CA VAL A 105 -7.01 20.67 -5.63
C VAL A 105 -6.27 21.63 -6.57
N HIS A 106 -7.00 22.51 -7.25
CA HIS A 106 -6.42 23.52 -8.12
C HIS A 106 -5.48 24.47 -7.35
N ALA A 107 -5.88 24.92 -6.15
CA ALA A 107 -5.01 25.73 -5.29
C ALA A 107 -3.73 24.99 -4.89
N HIS A 108 -3.82 23.69 -4.57
CA HIS A 108 -2.65 22.86 -4.27
C HIS A 108 -1.72 22.68 -5.48
N ILE A 109 -2.28 22.51 -6.68
CA ILE A 109 -1.52 22.45 -7.94
C ILE A 109 -0.79 23.77 -8.18
N ALA A 110 -1.46 24.91 -8.02
CA ALA A 110 -0.87 26.23 -8.21
C ALA A 110 0.32 26.49 -7.25
N ASN A 111 0.27 25.91 -6.04
CA ASN A 111 1.37 25.94 -5.06
C ASN A 111 2.48 24.91 -5.33
N GLY A 112 2.41 24.17 -6.44
CA GLY A 112 3.43 23.19 -6.83
C GLY A 112 3.49 21.93 -5.94
N MET A 113 2.41 21.62 -5.21
CA MET A 113 2.43 20.51 -4.24
C MET A 113 2.71 19.14 -4.88
N PHE A 114 2.19 18.92 -6.08
CA PHE A 114 2.34 17.67 -6.85
C PHE A 114 3.53 17.70 -7.82
N ALA A 115 4.31 18.77 -7.86
CA ALA A 115 5.43 18.89 -8.79
C ALA A 115 6.57 17.93 -8.37
N PRO A 116 7.17 17.20 -9.33
CA PRO A 116 8.29 16.32 -9.04
C PRO A 116 9.52 17.13 -8.60
N LYS A 117 10.19 16.67 -7.56
CA LYS A 117 11.46 17.18 -7.07
C LYS A 117 12.58 16.31 -7.63
N ARG A 118 13.36 16.89 -8.54
CA ARG A 118 14.50 16.23 -9.17
C ARG A 118 15.81 16.63 -8.50
N ARG A 119 16.74 15.69 -8.46
CA ARG A 119 18.11 15.92 -7.98
C ARG A 119 18.96 16.62 -9.04
N ASP A 120 18.62 16.43 -10.31
CA ASP A 120 19.30 17.05 -11.44
C ASP A 120 19.19 18.58 -11.38
N GLY A 121 20.34 19.26 -11.53
CA GLY A 121 20.40 20.73 -11.54
C GLY A 121 20.20 21.40 -10.17
N LEU A 122 20.30 20.66 -9.07
CA LEU A 122 20.37 21.25 -7.74
C LEU A 122 21.72 21.97 -7.54
N PRO A 123 21.73 23.09 -6.80
CA PRO A 123 22.97 23.83 -6.53
C PRO A 123 23.93 23.09 -5.57
N MET A 124 23.52 21.93 -5.06
CA MET A 124 24.27 21.11 -4.11
C MET A 124 23.74 19.68 -4.06
N ASP A 125 24.59 18.78 -3.56
CA ASP A 125 24.27 17.37 -3.43
C ASP A 125 23.27 17.14 -2.29
N VAL A 126 22.31 16.25 -2.55
CA VAL A 126 21.41 15.69 -1.55
C VAL A 126 21.94 14.30 -1.23
N LEU A 127 22.52 14.08 -0.06
CA LEU A 127 23.18 12.79 0.23
C LEU A 127 22.19 11.66 0.54
N PHE A 128 21.12 11.94 1.28
CA PHE A 128 20.16 10.93 1.72
C PHE A 128 18.95 10.85 0.79
N LYS A 129 18.46 9.64 0.55
CA LYS A 129 17.28 9.38 -0.28
C LYS A 129 16.05 9.17 0.59
N VAL A 130 14.89 9.51 0.06
CA VAL A 130 13.61 9.14 0.65
C VAL A 130 13.56 7.62 0.87
N GLY A 131 13.13 7.21 2.06
CA GLY A 131 13.13 5.82 2.51
C GLY A 131 14.41 5.35 3.23
N ASP A 132 15.48 6.15 3.24
CA ASP A 132 16.70 5.79 3.98
C ASP A 132 16.46 5.80 5.48
N VAL A 133 17.00 4.79 6.17
CA VAL A 133 17.01 4.74 7.62
C VAL A 133 18.23 5.49 8.14
N VAL A 134 17.99 6.55 8.91
CA VAL A 134 19.02 7.46 9.41
C VAL A 134 19.01 7.51 10.94
N ARG A 135 20.13 7.93 11.52
CA ARG A 135 20.27 8.34 12.91
C ARG A 135 20.46 9.84 12.96
N VAL A 136 19.64 10.49 13.77
CA VAL A 136 19.57 11.93 13.95
C VAL A 136 20.07 12.31 15.35
N GLU A 137 20.94 13.30 15.41
CA GLU A 137 21.49 13.81 16.66
C GLU A 137 20.39 14.41 17.56
N GLY A 138 20.25 13.86 18.77
CA GLY A 138 19.25 14.25 19.78
C GLY A 138 17.90 13.53 19.66
N ILE A 139 17.63 12.78 18.59
CA ILE A 139 16.32 12.11 18.36
C ILE A 139 16.48 10.59 18.29
N GLY A 140 17.52 10.10 17.63
CA GLY A 140 17.73 8.66 17.44
C GLY A 140 17.42 8.20 16.02
N ARG A 141 16.86 7.00 15.85
CA ARG A 141 16.60 6.43 14.50
C ARG A 141 15.34 7.04 13.89
N GLY A 142 15.33 7.19 12.58
CA GLY A 142 14.16 7.64 11.81
C GLY A 142 14.30 7.28 10.33
N VAL A 143 13.29 7.64 9.55
CA VAL A 143 13.30 7.49 8.09
C VAL A 143 13.18 8.85 7.42
N VAL A 144 13.89 9.03 6.30
CA VAL A 144 13.78 10.24 5.47
C VAL A 144 12.47 10.20 4.69
N CYS A 145 11.57 11.16 4.93
CA CYS A 145 10.29 11.28 4.23
C CYS A 145 10.33 12.29 3.09
N SER A 146 11.15 13.34 3.21
CA SER A 146 11.34 14.34 2.15
C SER A 146 12.63 15.11 2.33
N TRP A 147 13.04 15.82 1.27
CA TRP A 147 14.12 16.79 1.31
C TRP A 147 13.72 18.11 0.63
N ASN A 148 14.39 19.19 1.03
CA ASN A 148 14.25 20.51 0.45
C ASN A 148 15.60 21.23 0.41
N VAL A 149 15.92 21.87 -0.71
CA VAL A 149 17.14 22.66 -0.89
C VAL A 149 16.75 24.14 -0.92
N PRO A 150 17.02 24.91 0.15
CA PRO A 150 16.64 26.32 0.20
C PRO A 150 17.49 27.12 -0.80
N ARG A 151 16.84 27.89 -1.69
CA ARG A 151 17.51 28.80 -2.62
C ARG A 151 17.56 30.21 -2.02
N LEU A 152 18.61 30.51 -1.24
CA LEU A 152 18.87 31.85 -0.73
C LEU A 152 20.04 32.48 -1.50
N LYS A 153 19.86 33.68 -2.04
CA LYS A 153 20.85 34.38 -2.88
C LYS A 153 22.21 34.64 -2.19
N TYR A 154 22.24 34.73 -0.86
CA TYR A 154 23.40 35.25 -0.12
C TYR A 154 23.87 34.36 1.04
N ARG A 155 23.40 33.10 1.12
CA ARG A 155 23.81 32.17 2.18
C ARG A 155 24.02 30.79 1.61
N LYS A 156 25.15 30.16 1.96
CA LYS A 156 25.32 28.72 1.76
C LYS A 156 24.28 28.00 2.63
N CYS A 157 23.23 27.52 1.99
CA CYS A 157 22.25 26.65 2.62
C CYS A 157 22.76 25.22 2.56
N THR A 158 22.34 24.39 3.52
CA THR A 158 22.43 22.94 3.45
C THR A 158 21.06 22.35 3.10
N PRO A 159 20.99 21.16 2.49
CA PRO A 159 19.74 20.45 2.32
C PRO A 159 19.09 20.22 3.68
N LYS A 160 17.77 20.43 3.72
CA LYS A 160 16.94 20.12 4.88
C LYS A 160 16.15 18.86 4.61
N TYR A 161 16.15 17.97 5.59
CA TYR A 161 15.42 16.71 5.52
C TYR A 161 14.27 16.72 6.51
N THR A 162 13.17 16.10 6.12
CA THR A 162 12.04 15.81 7.01
C THR A 162 12.11 14.35 7.39
N ILE A 163 12.13 14.08 8.69
CA ILE A 163 12.40 12.76 9.25
C ILE A 163 11.24 12.35 10.14
N LEU A 164 10.70 11.16 9.89
CA LEU A 164 9.76 10.53 10.80
C LEU A 164 10.55 9.64 11.77
N ALA A 165 10.43 9.93 13.07
CA ALA A 165 11.21 9.27 14.10
C ALA A 165 10.69 7.87 14.45
N HIS A 166 11.60 7.01 14.91
CA HIS A 166 11.28 5.72 15.50
C HIS A 166 10.65 5.93 16.88
N ILE A 167 9.45 5.41 17.08
CA ILE A 167 8.78 5.41 18.38
C ILE A 167 9.30 4.21 19.17
N ARG A 168 9.80 4.48 20.38
CA ARG A 168 10.14 3.40 21.32
C ARG A 168 8.86 3.03 22.09
N PRO A 169 8.52 1.75 22.22
CA PRO A 169 7.45 1.37 23.13
C PRO A 169 7.81 1.83 24.55
N ARG A 170 6.84 2.44 25.24
CA ARG A 170 7.01 2.89 26.62
C ARG A 170 7.25 1.67 27.53
N PRO A 171 8.13 1.77 28.55
CA PRO A 171 8.23 0.72 29.57
C PRO A 171 6.87 0.49 30.23
N LYS A 172 6.54 -0.76 30.59
CA LYS A 172 5.26 -1.11 31.23
C LYS A 172 5.05 -0.46 32.60
N ASP A 173 6.07 0.17 33.16
CA ASP A 173 6.09 0.63 34.56
C ASP A 173 5.74 2.12 34.74
N ASP A 174 5.46 2.86 33.65
CA ASP A 174 5.03 4.26 33.73
C ASP A 174 3.49 4.35 33.91
N GLU A 175 3.01 4.18 35.14
CA GLU A 175 1.62 4.45 35.56
C GLU A 175 1.34 5.97 35.65
N SER A 176 1.53 6.72 34.55
CA SER A 176 1.04 8.11 34.46
C SER A 176 -0.36 8.13 33.85
N ASP A 177 -1.29 8.87 34.47
CA ASP A 177 -2.70 9.06 34.10
C ASP A 177 -3.03 8.77 32.62
N GLU A 178 -3.86 7.74 32.38
CA GLU A 178 -4.24 7.25 31.05
C GLU A 178 -4.74 8.36 30.11
N ASP A 179 -5.40 9.39 30.65
CA ASP A 179 -5.95 10.51 29.90
C ASP A 179 -4.90 11.49 29.35
N THR A 180 -3.76 11.69 30.04
CA THR A 180 -2.66 12.54 29.51
C THR A 180 -1.64 11.76 28.69
N ALA A 181 -1.55 10.44 28.90
CA ALA A 181 -0.69 9.56 28.12
C ALA A 181 -1.16 9.41 26.66
N ALA A 182 -2.48 9.38 26.42
CA ALA A 182 -3.06 9.24 25.08
C ALA A 182 -2.77 10.46 24.17
N ASP A 183 -2.83 11.67 24.74
CA ASP A 183 -2.59 12.93 24.01
C ASP A 183 -1.12 13.13 23.63
N HIS A 184 -0.19 12.80 24.54
CA HIS A 184 1.26 12.84 24.24
C HIS A 184 1.66 11.79 23.19
N ASP A 185 1.08 10.59 23.24
CA ASP A 185 1.35 9.53 22.27
C ASP A 185 0.77 9.86 20.88
N PHE A 186 -0.29 10.68 20.80
CA PHE A 186 -0.84 11.17 19.53
C PHE A 186 0.09 12.18 18.85
N ASP A 187 0.65 13.16 19.58
CA ASP A 187 1.55 14.17 19.02
C ASP A 187 2.87 13.55 18.55
N ASP A 188 3.45 12.63 19.32
CA ASP A 188 4.71 11.97 18.97
C ASP A 188 4.60 11.02 17.77
N ARG A 189 3.41 10.45 17.49
CA ARG A 189 3.17 9.59 16.32
C ARG A 189 3.41 10.33 15.00
N TRP A 190 2.90 11.55 14.91
CA TRP A 190 2.95 12.37 13.69
C TRP A 190 4.11 13.35 13.64
N ARG A 191 4.91 13.41 14.70
CA ARG A 191 5.99 14.38 14.83
C ARG A 191 7.07 14.16 13.77
N MET A 192 7.05 15.05 12.78
CA MET A 192 8.07 15.14 11.75
C MET A 192 9.16 16.14 12.16
N TYR A 193 10.41 15.70 12.10
CA TYR A 193 11.56 16.53 12.43
C TYR A 193 12.18 17.12 11.17
N HIS A 194 12.32 18.45 11.14
CA HIS A 194 13.05 19.15 10.08
C HIS A 194 14.49 19.40 10.52
N VAL A 195 15.43 18.76 9.83
CA VAL A 195 16.82 18.68 10.28
C VAL A 195 17.76 18.98 9.13
N ASP A 196 18.82 19.73 9.41
CA ASP A 196 19.90 19.98 8.46
C ASP A 196 20.76 18.73 8.28
N GLU A 197 21.33 18.57 7.09
CA GLU A 197 22.18 17.43 6.71
C GLU A 197 23.26 17.06 7.74
N THR A 198 23.87 18.06 8.39
CA THR A 198 24.99 17.88 9.33
C THR A 198 24.64 17.06 10.57
N ARG A 199 23.36 16.99 10.93
CA ARG A 199 22.86 16.27 12.12
C ARG A 199 22.37 14.87 11.81
N ILE A 200 22.56 14.38 10.58
CA ILE A 200 22.01 13.13 10.07
C ILE A 200 23.16 12.22 9.63
N LYS A 201 23.10 10.96 10.03
CA LYS A 201 24.05 9.90 9.62
C LYS A 201 23.26 8.66 9.20
N LEU A 202 23.75 7.91 8.21
CA LEU A 202 23.11 6.65 7.81
C LEU A 202 23.11 5.65 8.99
N SER A 203 21.98 4.98 9.22
CA SER A 203 21.88 4.00 10.30
C SER A 203 22.67 2.73 9.95
N ARG A 204 23.58 2.31 10.84
CA ARG A 204 24.27 1.00 10.73
C ARG A 204 23.30 -0.18 10.79
N LYS A 205 22.17 -0.02 11.47
CA LYS A 205 21.11 -1.03 11.57
C LYS A 205 20.09 -0.82 10.45
N ALA A 206 20.08 -1.74 9.49
CA ALA A 206 19.14 -1.77 8.36
C ALA A 206 17.80 -2.45 8.74
N SER A 207 17.31 -2.24 9.97
CA SER A 207 15.99 -2.74 10.37
C SER A 207 14.91 -1.69 10.10
N PRO A 208 13.64 -2.09 9.89
CA PRO A 208 12.55 -1.13 9.73
C PRO A 208 12.44 -0.21 10.96
N VAL A 209 11.99 1.01 10.68
CA VAL A 209 11.57 1.99 11.70
C VAL A 209 10.17 1.60 12.16
N LYS A 210 9.86 1.73 13.44
CA LYS A 210 8.53 1.47 14.00
C LYS A 210 7.90 2.82 14.30
N ASN A 211 6.88 3.17 13.54
CA ASN A 211 6.03 4.34 13.74
C ASN A 211 4.73 4.11 12.94
N PRO A 212 3.54 4.17 13.56
CA PRO A 212 2.27 3.95 12.88
C PRO A 212 2.04 4.85 11.64
N SER A 213 2.52 6.10 11.68
CA SER A 213 2.38 7.08 10.59
C SER A 213 3.21 6.73 9.35
N LEU A 214 4.09 5.72 9.41
CA LEU A 214 4.80 5.21 8.23
C LEU A 214 3.85 4.73 7.14
N LEU A 215 2.69 4.20 7.53
CA LEU A 215 1.67 3.68 6.62
C LEU A 215 1.16 4.74 5.63
N CYS A 216 1.27 6.02 5.97
CA CYS A 216 0.89 7.11 5.08
C CYS A 216 1.90 7.35 3.96
N TYR A 217 3.18 6.99 4.16
CA TYR A 217 4.26 7.40 3.26
C TYR A 217 4.94 6.22 2.58
N PHE A 218 4.92 5.02 3.19
CA PHE A 218 5.71 3.87 2.77
C PHE A 218 4.88 2.59 2.67
N ASP A 219 5.18 1.81 1.66
CA ASP A 219 4.49 0.58 1.26
C ASP A 219 5.22 -0.69 1.72
N GLY A 220 6.12 -0.55 2.70
CA GLY A 220 6.89 -1.64 3.29
C GLY A 220 8.37 -1.32 3.45
N PHE A 221 9.17 -2.37 3.65
CA PHE A 221 10.62 -2.28 3.89
C PHE A 221 11.35 -3.38 3.11
N GLU A 222 12.23 -2.98 2.19
CA GLU A 222 12.96 -3.87 1.29
C GLU A 222 14.40 -3.38 1.13
N HIS A 223 15.38 -4.29 1.05
CA HIS A 223 16.80 -3.96 0.83
C HIS A 223 17.37 -2.91 1.83
N GLY A 224 16.89 -2.93 3.08
CA GLY A 224 17.35 -2.00 4.13
C GLY A 224 16.76 -0.59 4.04
N ARG A 225 15.80 -0.35 3.14
CA ARG A 225 15.13 0.94 2.95
C ARG A 225 13.62 0.78 3.02
N HIS A 226 12.92 1.83 3.45
CA HIS A 226 11.47 1.88 3.31
C HIS A 226 11.10 2.13 1.86
N VAL A 227 10.14 1.35 1.35
CA VAL A 227 9.65 1.46 -0.03
C VAL A 227 8.69 2.65 -0.09
N PRO A 228 9.00 3.74 -0.80
CA PRO A 228 8.10 4.88 -0.92
C PRO A 228 6.78 4.48 -1.56
N CYS A 229 5.66 5.00 -1.06
CA CYS A 229 4.37 4.81 -1.72
C CYS A 229 4.33 5.53 -3.08
N ARG A 230 3.36 5.18 -3.93
CA ARG A 230 3.19 5.77 -5.28
C ARG A 230 3.27 7.29 -5.29
N SER A 231 2.58 7.96 -4.36
CA SER A 231 2.55 9.43 -4.29
C SER A 231 3.91 10.02 -3.91
N LEU A 232 4.65 9.35 -3.03
CA LEU A 232 5.99 9.76 -2.63
C LEU A 232 7.00 9.54 -3.77
N MET A 233 6.88 8.43 -4.50
CA MET A 233 7.67 8.15 -5.71
C MET A 233 7.43 9.19 -6.80
N ALA A 234 6.17 9.55 -7.07
CA ALA A 234 5.82 10.56 -8.06
C ALA A 234 6.44 11.93 -7.72
N ARG A 235 6.54 12.25 -6.42
CA ARG A 235 7.14 13.49 -5.95
C ARG A 235 8.67 13.46 -5.91
N PHE A 236 9.29 12.31 -5.64
CA PHE A 236 10.76 12.14 -5.56
C PHE A 236 11.22 11.03 -6.51
N PRO A 237 11.08 11.21 -7.84
CA PRO A 237 11.31 10.13 -8.82
C PRO A 237 12.75 9.61 -8.82
N ASP A 238 13.74 10.45 -8.50
CA ASP A 238 15.16 10.10 -8.56
C ASP A 238 15.64 9.34 -7.29
N ASP A 239 14.82 9.27 -6.24
CA ASP A 239 15.13 8.59 -4.97
C ASP A 239 14.75 7.11 -4.98
N VAL A 240 13.91 6.73 -5.94
CA VAL A 240 13.47 5.36 -6.21
C VAL A 240 14.55 4.69 -7.05
N ALA A 241 15.05 3.54 -6.61
CA ALA A 241 15.91 2.74 -7.47
C ALA A 241 15.08 2.33 -8.70
N PRO A 242 15.54 2.59 -9.94
CA PRO A 242 14.87 2.01 -11.09
C PRO A 242 14.84 0.49 -10.89
N PRO A 243 13.73 -0.20 -11.21
CA PRO A 243 13.77 -1.65 -11.26
C PRO A 243 14.92 -2.04 -12.19
N PRO A 244 15.66 -3.13 -11.90
CA PRO A 244 16.67 -3.64 -12.82
C PRO A 244 15.97 -4.08 -14.10
N HIS A 245 15.78 -3.18 -15.05
CA HIS A 245 15.20 -3.50 -16.34
C HIS A 245 16.33 -3.88 -17.28
N ALA A 246 16.65 -5.17 -17.29
CA ALA A 246 17.02 -5.80 -18.56
C ALA A 246 15.80 -5.69 -19.49
N ARG A 247 16.04 -5.40 -20.78
CA ARG A 247 14.97 -5.34 -21.80
C ARG A 247 14.09 -6.58 -21.68
N PRO A 248 12.74 -6.47 -21.80
CA PRO A 248 11.88 -7.64 -21.81
C PRO A 248 12.17 -8.44 -23.08
N VAL A 249 13.04 -9.44 -22.98
CA VAL A 249 13.03 -10.57 -23.90
C VAL A 249 11.76 -11.32 -23.57
N ILE A 250 10.83 -11.40 -24.52
CA ILE A 250 9.65 -12.25 -24.36
C ILE A 250 10.16 -13.69 -24.44
N PRO A 251 10.18 -14.45 -23.34
CA PRO A 251 10.68 -15.82 -23.36
C PRO A 251 9.73 -16.70 -24.17
N SER A 252 10.27 -17.71 -24.85
CA SER A 252 9.43 -18.77 -25.40
C SER A 252 8.85 -19.64 -24.28
N ILE A 253 7.82 -20.43 -24.58
CA ILE A 253 7.27 -21.41 -23.62
C ILE A 253 8.35 -22.39 -23.15
N LEU A 254 9.28 -22.76 -24.05
CA LEU A 254 10.38 -23.67 -23.72
C LEU A 254 11.39 -23.00 -22.78
N ASP A 255 11.64 -21.70 -22.95
CA ASP A 255 12.50 -20.94 -22.04
C ASP A 255 11.87 -20.85 -20.65
N LEU A 256 10.55 -20.64 -20.56
CA LEU A 256 9.81 -20.63 -19.29
C LEU A 256 9.87 -22.00 -18.60
N GLN A 257 9.64 -23.09 -19.33
CA GLN A 257 9.66 -24.44 -18.77
C GLN A 257 11.04 -24.85 -18.21
N ASN A 258 12.12 -24.38 -18.85
CA ASN A 258 13.49 -24.69 -18.43
C ASN A 258 14.10 -23.63 -17.49
N ALA A 259 13.42 -22.52 -17.24
CA ALA A 259 13.88 -21.46 -16.35
C ALA A 259 14.07 -21.99 -14.92
N ASP A 260 15.10 -21.52 -14.23
CA ASP A 260 15.27 -21.74 -12.80
C ASP A 260 14.29 -20.88 -11.99
N GLU A 261 14.27 -21.07 -10.67
CA GLU A 261 13.35 -20.32 -9.81
C GLU A 261 13.58 -18.80 -9.89
N ASP A 262 14.84 -18.37 -9.91
CA ASP A 262 15.22 -16.95 -9.95
C ASP A 262 14.75 -16.28 -11.25
N ALA A 263 14.90 -16.95 -12.40
CA ALA A 263 14.39 -16.46 -13.67
C ALA A 263 12.86 -16.43 -13.73
N LEU A 264 12.19 -17.47 -13.22
CA LEU A 264 10.73 -17.49 -13.14
C LEU A 264 10.19 -16.36 -12.28
N VAL A 265 10.84 -16.07 -11.15
CA VAL A 265 10.55 -14.93 -10.28
C VAL A 265 10.59 -13.60 -11.04
N LEU A 266 11.58 -13.42 -11.92
CA LEU A 266 11.67 -12.22 -12.78
C LEU A 266 10.52 -12.19 -13.80
N TYR A 267 10.18 -13.33 -14.40
CA TYR A 267 9.08 -13.42 -15.37
C TYR A 267 7.69 -13.17 -14.78
N VAL A 268 7.49 -13.42 -13.48
CA VAL A 268 6.24 -13.02 -12.78
C VAL A 268 6.02 -11.51 -12.88
N GLN A 269 7.08 -10.70 -12.92
CA GLN A 269 7.00 -9.24 -13.04
C GLN A 269 6.89 -8.75 -14.48
N SER A 270 6.79 -9.66 -15.47
CA SER A 270 6.63 -9.30 -16.88
C SER A 270 5.31 -8.52 -17.11
N PRO A 271 5.31 -7.49 -17.97
CA PRO A 271 4.08 -6.80 -18.36
C PRO A 271 3.14 -7.68 -19.19
N ASP A 272 3.64 -8.77 -19.78
CA ASP A 272 2.83 -9.73 -20.52
C ASP A 272 2.08 -10.66 -19.56
N ALA A 273 0.75 -10.59 -19.60
CA ALA A 273 -0.12 -11.35 -18.71
C ALA A 273 0.02 -12.87 -18.89
N THR A 274 0.30 -13.34 -20.11
CA THR A 274 0.47 -14.77 -20.42
C THR A 274 1.80 -15.27 -19.87
N VAL A 275 2.90 -14.57 -20.13
CA VAL A 275 4.23 -14.90 -19.58
C VAL A 275 4.17 -14.94 -18.06
N SER A 276 3.57 -13.91 -17.47
CA SER A 276 3.44 -13.81 -16.03
C SER A 276 2.56 -14.90 -15.44
N HIS A 277 1.46 -15.28 -16.09
CA HIS A 277 0.62 -16.40 -15.66
C HIS A 277 1.36 -17.74 -15.73
N ILE A 278 2.04 -18.04 -16.83
CA ILE A 278 2.81 -19.27 -17.01
C ILE A 278 3.97 -19.34 -16.00
N ALA A 279 4.67 -18.23 -15.75
CA ALA A 279 5.74 -18.20 -14.76
C ALA A 279 5.23 -18.56 -13.35
N ARG A 280 4.05 -18.03 -12.97
CA ARG A 280 3.41 -18.35 -11.69
C ARG A 280 3.05 -19.84 -11.58
N THR A 281 2.43 -20.42 -12.62
CA THR A 281 2.05 -21.84 -12.58
C THR A 281 3.25 -22.77 -12.53
N LEU A 282 4.34 -22.43 -13.21
CA LEU A 282 5.59 -23.18 -13.16
C LEU A 282 6.28 -23.07 -11.80
N LEU A 283 6.27 -21.90 -11.16
CA LEU A 283 6.76 -21.74 -9.79
C LEU A 283 5.96 -22.59 -8.81
N ASP A 284 4.63 -22.53 -8.88
CA ASP A 284 3.76 -23.32 -8.00
C ASP A 284 4.02 -24.82 -8.17
N ALA A 285 4.20 -25.29 -9.42
CA ALA A 285 4.55 -26.69 -9.69
C ALA A 285 5.91 -27.06 -9.10
N LYS A 286 6.93 -26.20 -9.26
CA LYS A 286 8.26 -26.41 -8.68
C LYS A 286 8.20 -26.48 -7.16
N TRP A 287 7.53 -25.53 -6.51
CA TRP A 287 7.38 -25.49 -5.06
C TRP A 287 6.63 -26.72 -4.53
N MET A 288 5.64 -27.25 -5.26
CA MET A 288 4.96 -28.50 -4.92
C MET A 288 5.87 -29.73 -4.99
N ASP A 289 6.89 -29.71 -5.85
CA ASP A 289 7.82 -30.84 -6.01
C ASP A 289 9.07 -30.74 -5.10
N GLU A 290 9.32 -29.59 -4.45
CA GLU A 290 10.54 -29.31 -3.65
C GLU A 290 10.82 -30.33 -2.54
N ALA A 291 9.78 -30.84 -1.86
CA ALA A 291 9.93 -31.80 -0.76
C ALA A 291 10.00 -33.27 -1.24
N GLY A 292 9.99 -33.49 -2.55
CA GLY A 292 10.03 -34.81 -3.17
C GLY A 292 8.67 -35.49 -3.34
N PRO A 293 8.61 -36.57 -4.14
CA PRO A 293 7.36 -37.16 -4.60
C PRO A 293 6.56 -37.85 -3.48
N GLY A 294 7.20 -38.24 -2.37
CA GLY A 294 6.52 -38.80 -1.20
C GLY A 294 5.74 -37.73 -0.44
N ALA A 295 6.41 -36.63 -0.08
CA ALA A 295 5.80 -35.50 0.61
C ALA A 295 4.67 -34.85 -0.21
N LYS A 296 4.85 -34.76 -1.54
CA LYS A 296 3.79 -34.32 -2.46
C LYS A 296 2.55 -35.21 -2.38
N ARG A 297 2.72 -36.53 -2.53
CA ARG A 297 1.61 -37.49 -2.46
C ARG A 297 0.89 -37.46 -1.11
N ASP A 298 1.64 -37.33 -0.02
CA ASP A 298 1.05 -37.21 1.32
C ASP A 298 0.29 -35.90 1.50
N LEU A 299 0.78 -34.80 0.92
CA LEU A 299 0.08 -33.51 0.93
C LEU A 299 -1.21 -33.55 0.10
N GLU A 300 -1.17 -34.13 -1.10
CA GLU A 300 -2.33 -34.34 -1.96
C GLU A 300 -3.40 -35.17 -1.23
N ARG A 301 -3.00 -36.29 -0.60
CA ARG A 301 -3.91 -37.11 0.21
C ARG A 301 -4.51 -36.32 1.37
N ALA A 302 -3.72 -35.50 2.06
CA ALA A 302 -4.21 -34.67 3.16
C ALA A 302 -5.24 -33.62 2.67
N MET A 303 -5.02 -33.05 1.48
CA MET A 303 -5.97 -32.13 0.83
C MET A 303 -7.27 -32.84 0.45
N GLU A 304 -7.20 -34.05 -0.09
CA GLU A 304 -8.38 -34.87 -0.41
C GLU A 304 -9.21 -35.17 0.84
N VAL A 305 -8.56 -35.56 1.95
CA VAL A 305 -9.25 -35.81 3.23
C VAL A 305 -9.93 -34.52 3.76
N TYR A 306 -9.27 -33.38 3.62
CA TYR A 306 -9.84 -32.08 3.99
C TYR A 306 -11.06 -31.72 3.11
N ALA A 307 -10.93 -31.88 1.80
CA ALA A 307 -11.99 -31.61 0.82
C ALA A 307 -13.18 -32.58 0.96
N GLY A 308 -12.92 -33.83 1.35
CA GLY A 308 -13.93 -34.86 1.64
C GLY A 308 -14.74 -34.61 2.92
N GLY A 309 -14.55 -33.48 3.60
CA GLY A 309 -15.34 -33.04 4.75
C GLY A 309 -14.70 -33.32 6.11
N ASN A 310 -13.70 -34.21 6.19
CA ASN A 310 -12.96 -34.45 7.44
C ASN A 310 -11.82 -33.42 7.63
N LYS A 311 -12.22 -32.15 7.78
CA LYS A 311 -11.31 -31.02 7.95
C LYS A 311 -10.29 -31.21 9.08
N PRO A 312 -10.67 -31.71 10.28
CA PRO A 312 -9.71 -31.92 11.36
C PRO A 312 -8.63 -32.95 11.03
N ALA A 313 -9.00 -34.06 10.37
CA ALA A 313 -8.04 -35.09 9.99
C ALA A 313 -7.07 -34.60 8.90
N GLY A 314 -7.59 -33.94 7.86
CA GLY A 314 -6.76 -33.36 6.79
C GLY A 314 -5.73 -32.36 7.35
N ARG A 315 -6.16 -31.43 8.21
CA ARG A 315 -5.24 -30.48 8.87
C ARG A 315 -4.22 -31.17 9.77
N LYS A 316 -4.60 -32.22 10.50
CA LYS A 316 -3.67 -33.00 11.32
C LYS A 316 -2.58 -33.64 10.46
N GLN A 317 -2.94 -34.18 9.30
CA GLN A 317 -1.97 -34.72 8.34
C GLN A 317 -1.06 -33.62 7.78
N MET A 318 -1.60 -32.47 7.39
CA MET A 318 -0.81 -31.31 6.93
C MET A 318 0.18 -30.83 8.01
N LYS A 319 -0.25 -30.75 9.28
CA LYS A 319 0.66 -30.42 10.41
C LYS A 319 1.79 -31.43 10.55
N ALA A 320 1.53 -32.72 10.36
CA ALA A 320 2.56 -33.76 10.39
C ALA A 320 3.57 -33.61 9.24
N ILE A 321 3.10 -33.28 8.03
CA ILE A 321 3.94 -33.03 6.86
C ILE A 321 4.83 -31.80 7.09
N VAL A 322 4.26 -30.69 7.57
CA VAL A 322 5.04 -29.49 7.91
C VAL A 322 6.07 -29.77 9.01
N LYS A 323 5.77 -30.65 9.96
CA LYS A 323 6.74 -31.06 10.99
C LYS A 323 7.90 -31.88 10.41
N ALA A 324 7.61 -32.77 9.45
CA ALA A 324 8.62 -33.57 8.77
C ALA A 324 9.45 -32.75 7.77
N HIS A 325 8.82 -31.77 7.11
CA HIS A 325 9.44 -30.89 6.12
C HIS A 325 9.18 -29.41 6.47
N PRO A 326 9.94 -28.81 7.42
CA PRO A 326 9.67 -27.47 7.93
C PRO A 326 9.79 -26.34 6.92
N THR A 327 10.48 -26.57 5.81
CA THR A 327 10.71 -25.62 4.72
C THR A 327 9.83 -25.90 3.50
N TYR A 328 8.94 -26.90 3.55
CA TYR A 328 8.07 -27.22 2.41
C TYR A 328 6.97 -26.18 2.26
N VAL A 329 7.21 -25.24 1.35
CA VAL A 329 6.40 -24.02 1.17
C VAL A 329 4.94 -24.36 0.87
N SER A 330 4.67 -25.30 -0.03
CA SER A 330 3.31 -25.67 -0.39
C SER A 330 2.53 -26.28 0.78
N ALA A 331 3.17 -27.11 1.61
CA ALA A 331 2.52 -27.67 2.80
C ALA A 331 2.25 -26.59 3.85
N LEU A 332 3.18 -25.65 4.06
CA LEU A 332 2.99 -24.49 4.93
C LEU A 332 1.82 -23.63 4.45
N GLU A 333 1.77 -23.34 3.16
CA GLU A 333 0.75 -22.52 2.53
C GLU A 333 -0.64 -23.16 2.66
N ILE A 334 -0.77 -24.44 2.32
CA ILE A 334 -2.05 -25.17 2.44
C ILE A 334 -2.49 -25.28 3.91
N LEU A 335 -1.55 -25.52 4.83
CA LEU A 335 -1.88 -25.50 6.26
C LEU A 335 -2.34 -24.10 6.70
N ALA A 336 -1.70 -23.03 6.24
CA ALA A 336 -2.08 -21.66 6.56
C ALA A 336 -3.50 -21.32 6.07
N ILE A 337 -3.82 -21.69 4.82
CA ILE A 337 -5.15 -21.49 4.22
C ILE A 337 -6.22 -22.23 5.02
N THR A 338 -6.01 -23.52 5.26
CA THR A 338 -6.99 -24.35 6.00
C THR A 338 -7.14 -23.93 7.46
N THR A 339 -6.13 -23.30 8.05
CA THR A 339 -6.17 -22.71 9.39
C THR A 339 -6.93 -21.39 9.41
N LEU A 340 -6.75 -20.54 8.38
CA LEU A 340 -7.50 -19.31 8.20
C LEU A 340 -9.00 -19.57 7.95
N ASP A 341 -9.32 -20.61 7.18
CA ASP A 341 -10.69 -21.07 6.92
C ASP A 341 -11.41 -21.55 8.19
N ASP A 342 -10.65 -22.04 9.18
CA ASP A 342 -11.15 -22.44 10.50
C ASP A 342 -11.42 -21.25 11.43
N GLY A 343 -11.08 -20.03 10.98
CA GLY A 343 -11.22 -18.79 11.75
C GLY A 343 -9.99 -18.45 12.60
N ASN A 344 -8.96 -19.30 12.65
CA ASN A 344 -7.76 -19.06 13.42
C ASN A 344 -6.76 -18.19 12.64
N ALA A 345 -7.01 -16.88 12.65
CA ALA A 345 -6.22 -15.92 11.90
C ALA A 345 -4.81 -15.70 12.48
N GLU A 346 -4.59 -15.93 13.78
CA GLU A 346 -3.28 -15.79 14.44
C GLU A 346 -2.30 -16.86 13.96
N ASP A 347 -2.67 -18.15 14.08
CA ASP A 347 -1.84 -19.25 13.59
C ASP A 347 -1.61 -19.15 12.08
N ALA A 348 -2.63 -18.73 11.32
CA ALA A 348 -2.51 -18.54 9.88
C ALA A 348 -1.52 -17.41 9.53
N LEU A 349 -1.52 -16.32 10.29
CA LEU A 349 -0.56 -15.21 10.11
C LEU A 349 0.87 -15.72 10.21
N ASP A 350 1.18 -16.48 11.28
CA ASP A 350 2.52 -17.02 11.50
C ASP A 350 2.96 -17.98 10.39
N LEU A 351 2.05 -18.84 9.92
CA LEU A 351 2.33 -19.75 8.82
C LEU A 351 2.54 -19.00 7.49
N PHE A 352 1.72 -18.00 7.17
CA PHE A 352 1.92 -17.19 5.97
C PHE A 352 3.19 -16.34 6.05
N GLN A 353 3.56 -15.85 7.24
CA GLN A 353 4.82 -15.14 7.43
C GLN A 353 6.00 -16.05 7.09
N ARG A 354 5.98 -17.31 7.55
CA ARG A 354 7.01 -18.31 7.19
C ARG A 354 7.05 -18.59 5.68
N VAL A 355 5.90 -18.65 5.01
CA VAL A 355 5.84 -18.80 3.54
C VAL A 355 6.54 -17.62 2.86
N VAL A 356 6.24 -16.39 3.27
CA VAL A 356 6.84 -15.18 2.68
C VAL A 356 8.32 -15.03 3.05
N ASP A 357 8.74 -15.49 4.23
CA ASP A 357 10.15 -15.48 4.63
C ASP A 357 10.98 -16.45 3.76
N LEU A 358 10.44 -17.63 3.46
CA LEU A 358 11.07 -18.61 2.57
C LEU A 358 11.03 -18.16 1.11
N LYS A 359 9.90 -17.62 0.66
CA LYS A 359 9.64 -17.20 -0.73
C LYS A 359 9.01 -15.79 -0.73
N PRO A 360 9.81 -14.72 -0.74
CA PRO A 360 9.34 -13.33 -0.60
C PRO A 360 8.36 -12.82 -1.65
N LEU A 361 8.21 -13.54 -2.77
CA LEU A 361 7.34 -13.19 -3.89
C LEU A 361 6.18 -14.18 -4.07
N HIS A 362 5.96 -15.07 -3.08
CA HIS A 362 4.87 -16.04 -3.08
C HIS A 362 3.51 -15.34 -2.97
N LEU A 363 2.80 -15.22 -4.09
CA LEU A 363 1.60 -14.38 -4.20
C LEU A 363 0.46 -14.81 -3.29
N ARG A 364 0.21 -16.12 -3.19
CA ARG A 364 -0.80 -16.67 -2.27
C ARG A 364 -0.39 -16.49 -0.81
N GLY A 365 0.92 -16.48 -0.55
CA GLY A 365 1.50 -16.23 0.78
C GLY A 365 1.31 -14.78 1.20
N LEU A 366 1.62 -13.84 0.31
CA LEU A 366 1.36 -12.41 0.50
C LEU A 366 -0.14 -12.12 0.65
N SER A 367 -0.99 -12.79 -0.15
CA SER A 367 -2.46 -12.65 -0.07
C SER A 367 -3.00 -13.13 1.28
N GLY A 368 -2.52 -14.30 1.74
CA GLY A 368 -2.86 -14.87 3.03
C GLY A 368 -2.37 -14.00 4.19
N LEU A 369 -1.11 -13.57 4.16
CA LEU A 369 -0.50 -12.70 5.16
C LEU A 369 -1.28 -11.37 5.28
N ALA A 370 -1.56 -10.72 4.16
CA ALA A 370 -2.35 -9.49 4.10
C ALA A 370 -3.77 -9.69 4.69
N THR A 371 -4.43 -10.80 4.35
CA THR A 371 -5.79 -11.09 4.80
C THR A 371 -5.84 -11.41 6.29
N SER A 372 -4.94 -12.26 6.78
CA SER A 372 -4.84 -12.62 8.21
C SER A 372 -4.50 -11.39 9.05
N ALA A 373 -3.50 -10.59 8.63
CA ALA A 373 -3.13 -9.35 9.31
C ALA A 373 -4.30 -8.36 9.36
N ALA A 374 -5.05 -8.20 8.26
CA ALA A 374 -6.22 -7.32 8.22
C ALA A 374 -7.34 -7.81 9.16
N LYS A 375 -7.56 -9.13 9.29
CA LYS A 375 -8.52 -9.68 10.26
C LYS A 375 -8.10 -9.38 11.70
N LEU A 376 -6.81 -9.41 11.99
CA LEU A 376 -6.22 -9.13 13.29
C LEU A 376 -5.98 -7.63 13.54
N ARG A 377 -6.35 -6.76 12.59
CA ARG A 377 -6.10 -5.30 12.64
C ARG A 377 -4.61 -4.93 12.78
N GLN A 378 -3.71 -5.81 12.36
CA GLN A 378 -2.28 -5.53 12.23
C GLN A 378 -2.05 -4.76 10.92
N TRP A 379 -2.43 -3.48 10.92
CA TRP A 379 -2.52 -2.65 9.71
C TRP A 379 -1.16 -2.43 9.02
N ASP A 380 -0.08 -2.43 9.78
CA ASP A 380 1.28 -2.33 9.28
C ASP A 380 1.67 -3.52 8.39
N VAL A 381 1.48 -4.74 8.90
CA VAL A 381 1.74 -5.98 8.16
C VAL A 381 0.75 -6.14 7.01
N ALA A 382 -0.52 -5.81 7.23
CA ALA A 382 -1.57 -5.87 6.20
C ALA A 382 -1.24 -4.95 5.01
N HIS A 383 -0.87 -3.69 5.29
CA HIS A 383 -0.49 -2.72 4.27
C HIS A 383 0.76 -3.16 3.52
N ALA A 384 1.84 -3.52 4.22
CA ALA A 384 3.10 -3.89 3.57
C ALA A 384 2.92 -5.11 2.65
N SER A 385 2.18 -6.13 3.11
CA SER A 385 1.93 -7.35 2.33
C SER A 385 1.02 -7.09 1.13
N ALA A 386 -0.06 -6.33 1.32
CA ALA A 386 -0.99 -6.00 0.24
C ALA A 386 -0.38 -5.01 -0.79
N ALA A 387 0.42 -4.05 -0.33
CA ALA A 387 1.11 -3.11 -1.21
C ALA A 387 2.23 -3.81 -2.01
N LYS A 388 2.91 -4.80 -1.43
CA LYS A 388 3.81 -5.66 -2.20
C LYS A 388 3.05 -6.51 -3.22
N LEU A 389 1.93 -7.11 -2.80
CA LEU A 389 1.09 -7.92 -3.68
C LEU A 389 0.56 -7.12 -4.88
N ILE A 390 0.07 -5.89 -4.69
CA ILE A 390 -0.47 -5.09 -5.80
C ILE A 390 0.63 -4.62 -6.77
N ARG A 391 1.89 -4.49 -6.34
CA ARG A 391 3.03 -4.25 -7.23
C ARG A 391 3.33 -5.45 -8.12
N LEU A 392 3.15 -6.67 -7.60
CA LEU A 392 3.41 -7.94 -8.32
C LEU A 392 2.21 -8.43 -9.14
N ASP A 393 1.00 -8.12 -8.68
CA ASP A 393 -0.26 -8.41 -9.35
C ASP A 393 -1.22 -7.22 -9.19
N PRO A 394 -1.19 -6.26 -10.13
CA PRO A 394 -2.07 -5.11 -10.12
C PRO A 394 -3.57 -5.45 -10.20
N THR A 395 -3.91 -6.68 -10.61
CA THR A 395 -5.30 -7.13 -10.74
C THR A 395 -5.84 -7.83 -9.49
N SER A 396 -4.99 -8.05 -8.47
CA SER A 396 -5.36 -8.72 -7.23
C SER A 396 -6.49 -7.99 -6.48
N SER A 397 -7.68 -8.59 -6.49
CA SER A 397 -8.84 -8.09 -5.74
C SER A 397 -8.62 -8.15 -4.22
N ILE A 398 -7.84 -9.13 -3.75
CA ILE A 398 -7.47 -9.26 -2.33
C ILE A 398 -6.63 -8.07 -1.90
N ALA A 399 -5.58 -7.74 -2.65
CA ALA A 399 -4.73 -6.61 -2.34
C ALA A 399 -5.52 -5.30 -2.27
N LYS A 400 -6.35 -5.04 -3.29
CA LYS A 400 -7.22 -3.86 -3.35
C LYS A 400 -8.13 -3.78 -2.12
N ARG A 401 -8.84 -4.86 -1.78
CA ARG A 401 -9.75 -4.92 -0.64
C ARG A 401 -9.04 -4.72 0.71
N VAL A 402 -7.86 -5.30 0.88
CA VAL A 402 -7.08 -5.13 2.13
C VAL A 402 -6.58 -3.70 2.26
N LEU A 403 -6.01 -3.13 1.19
CA LEU A 403 -5.55 -1.75 1.19
C LEU A 403 -6.70 -0.76 1.47
N ALA A 404 -7.90 -1.01 0.91
CA ALA A 404 -9.09 -0.23 1.23
C ALA A 404 -9.40 -0.21 2.73
N LYS A 405 -9.36 -1.40 3.37
CA LYS A 405 -9.57 -1.50 4.82
C LYS A 405 -8.47 -0.81 5.63
N VAL A 406 -7.22 -0.85 5.15
CA VAL A 406 -6.12 -0.11 5.78
C VAL A 406 -6.39 1.39 5.66
N ASP A 407 -6.77 1.89 4.49
CA ASP A 407 -7.09 3.31 4.29
C ASP A 407 -8.27 3.76 5.16
N ASP A 408 -9.30 2.92 5.28
CA ASP A 408 -10.42 3.15 6.21
C ASP A 408 -9.95 3.18 7.68
N ALA A 409 -8.94 2.38 8.04
CA ALA A 409 -8.36 2.42 9.38
C ALA A 409 -7.48 3.67 9.58
N LEU A 410 -6.69 4.06 8.56
CA LEU A 410 -5.88 5.28 8.57
C LEU A 410 -6.75 6.52 8.74
N TYR A 411 -7.96 6.50 8.18
CA TYR A 411 -8.93 7.56 8.34
C TYR A 411 -9.28 7.85 9.81
N TYR A 412 -9.28 6.85 10.70
CA TYR A 412 -9.53 7.04 12.14
C TYR A 412 -8.27 7.45 12.93
N LEU A 413 -7.09 7.47 12.29
CA LEU A 413 -5.85 7.96 12.88
C LEU A 413 -5.67 9.49 12.69
N PHE A 414 -6.47 10.11 11.82
CA PHE A 414 -6.61 11.57 11.62
C PHE A 414 -7.90 12.07 12.26
#